data_AF-A0A1H9B2T0-F1
#
_entry.id   AF-A0A1H9B2T0-F1
#
_cell.length_a   1.000
_cell.length_b   1.000
_cell.length_c   1.000
_cell.angle_alpha   90.00
_cell.angle_beta   90.00
_cell.angle_gamma   90.00
#
_symmetry.space_group_name_H-M   'P 1'
#
loop_
_entity.id
_entity.type
_entity.pdbx_description
1 polymer ?
#
loop_
_entity_poly.entity_id
_entity_poly.type
_entity_poly.pdbx_seq_one_letter_code
_entity_poly.pdbx_strand_id
1 'polypeptide(L)'
;MKRKTLGITTALVAGAALAATGTLGANAAPQPRNPTQQEALHAAAGQAGTISSALGLSGGEQLVPRDVVRDADGTHHLRFDRTLNGLKVIGGDLVVAQKSGRVTDVTKASEASLAGLGTAAPATASNGTLVVFALDHAPVLAWETVTHSVKDDQTPSELHTFTDARTGHTLLTYDGVHHAEGTGQSTYTGTVALNTTQSGSTFQLKDPARGNQAVNNLNNGTGTGTLFTDADNKWGNGTYTDKATAGVDAAFGAAKTWDYYKTVHGRSGIKNNGQGALSKVHYGNNYSNAFWSDSCFA
;
A
#
# COMPACT_ATOMS: atom_id res chain seq x y z
N MET A 1 -4.71 -49.52 19.78
CA MET A 1 -5.48 -49.65 21.04
C MET A 1 -4.64 -49.20 22.22
N LYS A 2 -5.29 -48.58 23.21
CA LYS A 2 -4.80 -48.10 24.53
C LYS A 2 -4.17 -46.69 24.57
N ARG A 3 -5.07 -45.72 24.77
CA ARG A 3 -4.82 -44.42 25.42
C ARG A 3 -4.29 -44.65 26.85
N LYS A 4 -3.35 -43.82 27.30
CA LYS A 4 -3.12 -43.54 28.72
C LYS A 4 -3.06 -42.03 28.93
N THR A 5 -4.12 -41.53 29.56
CA THR A 5 -4.22 -40.25 30.25
C THR A 5 -3.62 -40.41 31.65
N LEU A 6 -2.94 -39.40 32.18
CA LEU A 6 -2.72 -39.03 33.60
C LEU A 6 -1.66 -37.91 33.58
N GLY A 7 -1.72 -36.79 34.30
CA GLY A 7 -2.66 -36.25 35.27
C GLY A 7 -2.22 -34.82 35.58
N ILE A 8 -3.18 -33.96 35.89
CA ILE A 8 -2.99 -32.57 36.32
C ILE A 8 -2.54 -32.59 37.78
N THR A 9 -1.45 -31.91 38.11
CA THR A 9 -1.13 -31.50 39.48
C THR A 9 -0.99 -29.99 39.52
N THR A 10 -2.02 -29.37 40.09
CA THR A 10 -2.04 -27.99 40.57
C THR A 10 -1.22 -27.91 41.86
N ALA A 11 -0.22 -27.05 41.91
CA ALA A 11 0.42 -26.66 43.17
C ALA A 11 0.36 -25.13 43.28
N LEU A 12 -0.56 -24.66 44.13
CA LEU A 12 -0.47 -23.33 44.73
C LEU A 12 0.69 -23.34 45.73
N VAL A 13 1.65 -22.44 45.57
CA VAL A 13 2.51 -21.98 46.68
C VAL A 13 2.42 -20.46 46.72
N ALA A 14 1.95 -19.97 47.86
CA ALA A 14 1.81 -18.57 48.19
C ALA A 14 3.17 -17.93 48.53
N GLY A 15 3.32 -16.68 48.08
CA GLY A 15 4.01 -15.55 48.71
C GLY A 15 5.29 -15.77 49.53
N ALA A 16 6.39 -15.21 49.02
CA ALA A 16 7.35 -14.46 49.83
C ALA A 16 7.87 -13.27 49.03
N ALA A 17 7.39 -12.07 49.37
CA ALA A 17 8.04 -10.83 48.98
C ALA A 17 9.14 -10.54 50.02
N LEU A 18 10.39 -10.41 49.60
CA LEU A 18 11.39 -9.64 50.33
C LEU A 18 12.37 -8.98 49.35
N ALA A 19 12.73 -7.75 49.71
CA ALA A 19 13.24 -6.68 48.87
C ALA A 19 14.67 -6.86 48.34
N ALA A 20 14.97 -6.04 47.34
CA ALA A 20 16.18 -5.93 46.56
C ALA A 20 17.50 -5.88 47.35
N THR A 21 18.48 -6.62 46.86
CA THR A 21 19.90 -6.24 46.91
C THR A 21 20.40 -6.20 45.47
N GLY A 22 20.93 -5.05 45.07
CA GLY A 22 21.31 -4.77 43.69
C GLY A 22 22.46 -5.65 43.21
N THR A 23 22.25 -6.28 42.06
CA THR A 23 23.32 -6.71 41.17
C THR A 23 23.34 -5.75 39.98
N LEU A 24 24.52 -5.18 39.77
CA LEU A 24 24.92 -4.28 38.69
C LEU A 24 24.31 -4.68 37.34
N GLY A 25 23.79 -3.68 36.62
CA GLY A 25 23.16 -3.86 35.33
C GLY A 25 24.04 -4.60 34.34
N ALA A 26 23.53 -5.70 33.81
CA ALA A 26 23.90 -6.10 32.47
C ALA A 26 23.31 -5.05 31.53
N ASN A 27 24.13 -4.08 31.12
CA ASN A 27 23.84 -3.26 29.95
C ASN A 27 23.76 -4.22 28.75
N ALA A 28 22.58 -4.75 28.48
CA ALA A 28 22.30 -5.34 27.18
C ALA A 28 22.63 -4.24 26.16
N ALA A 29 23.63 -4.50 25.32
CA ALA A 29 23.97 -3.59 24.24
C ALA A 29 22.67 -3.25 23.49
N PRO A 30 22.42 -1.96 23.17
CA PRO A 30 21.24 -1.59 22.40
C PRO A 30 21.16 -2.50 21.19
N GLN A 31 20.11 -3.31 21.09
CA GLN A 31 19.86 -4.09 19.88
C GLN A 31 19.80 -3.09 18.73
N PRO A 32 20.55 -3.30 17.63
CA PRO A 32 20.51 -2.40 16.50
C PRO A 32 19.06 -2.30 16.05
N ARG A 33 18.50 -1.09 16.16
CA ARG A 33 17.15 -0.80 15.70
C ARG A 33 17.09 -1.03 14.19
N ASN A 34 16.05 -1.74 13.73
CA ASN A 34 15.76 -1.78 12.31
C ASN A 34 15.41 -0.37 11.83
N PRO A 35 16.05 0.12 10.75
CA PRO A 35 15.76 1.44 10.22
C PRO A 35 14.28 1.54 9.83
N THR A 36 13.72 2.74 9.99
CA THR A 36 12.42 3.10 9.42
C THR A 36 12.49 3.06 7.90
N GLN A 37 11.32 2.94 7.26
CA GLN A 37 11.22 3.03 5.80
C GLN A 37 11.83 4.33 5.26
N GLN A 38 11.61 5.44 5.96
CA GLN A 38 12.14 6.75 5.55
C GLN A 38 13.67 6.82 5.63
N GLU A 39 14.27 6.26 6.69
CA GLU A 39 15.73 6.14 6.80
C GLU A 39 16.31 5.24 5.70
N ALA A 40 15.64 4.13 5.38
CA ALA A 40 16.04 3.23 4.31
C ALA A 40 15.98 3.90 2.93
N LEU A 41 14.91 4.64 2.64
CA LEU A 41 14.76 5.42 1.39
C LEU A 41 15.82 6.52 1.28
N HIS A 42 16.13 7.21 2.38
CA HIS A 42 17.18 8.22 2.41
C HIS A 42 18.57 7.62 2.14
N ALA A 43 18.87 6.45 2.72
CA ALA A 43 20.10 5.72 2.44
C ALA A 43 20.18 5.28 0.96
N ALA A 44 19.08 4.78 0.39
CA ALA A 44 19.00 4.42 -1.02
C ALA A 44 19.22 5.64 -1.94
N ALA A 45 18.69 6.81 -1.58
CA ALA A 45 18.91 8.06 -2.32
C ALA A 45 20.40 8.43 -2.36
N GLY A 46 21.11 8.27 -1.25
CA GLY A 46 22.56 8.52 -1.18
C GLY A 46 23.39 7.58 -2.07
N GLN A 47 22.88 6.39 -2.40
CA GLN A 47 23.57 5.43 -3.26
C GLN A 47 23.19 5.56 -4.74
N ALA A 48 22.09 6.25 -5.07
CA ALA A 48 21.49 6.29 -6.40
C ALA A 48 22.50 6.64 -7.50
N GLY A 49 23.34 7.67 -7.32
CA GLY A 49 24.35 8.05 -8.32
C GLY A 49 25.46 7.01 -8.54
N THR A 50 25.86 6.29 -7.48
CA THR A 50 26.83 5.20 -7.59
C THR A 50 26.23 4.03 -8.35
N ILE A 51 24.97 3.70 -8.04
CA ILE A 51 24.22 2.66 -8.75
C ILE A 51 24.05 3.04 -10.22
N SER A 52 23.60 4.26 -10.54
CA SER A 52 23.48 4.74 -11.93
C SER A 52 24.78 4.59 -12.71
N SER A 53 25.91 4.94 -12.09
CA SER A 53 27.24 4.79 -12.71
C SER A 53 27.61 3.33 -12.95
N ALA A 54 27.35 2.45 -11.97
CA ALA A 54 27.61 1.02 -12.08
C ALA A 54 26.74 0.33 -13.14
N LEU A 55 25.54 0.85 -13.37
CA LEU A 55 24.61 0.36 -14.42
C LEU A 55 24.89 0.96 -15.80
N GLY A 56 25.78 1.95 -15.91
CA GLY A 56 26.09 2.62 -17.17
C GLY A 56 24.93 3.46 -17.72
N LEU A 57 24.10 4.03 -16.85
CA LEU A 57 23.02 4.94 -17.28
C LEU A 57 23.61 6.22 -17.89
N SER A 58 22.93 6.81 -18.86
CA SER A 58 23.40 8.04 -19.50
C SER A 58 23.41 9.22 -18.52
N GLY A 59 24.20 10.26 -18.78
CA GLY A 59 24.37 11.39 -17.85
C GLY A 59 23.09 12.17 -17.53
N GLY A 60 22.05 12.04 -18.35
CA GLY A 60 20.73 12.64 -18.08
C GLY A 60 19.83 11.76 -17.21
N GLU A 61 20.17 10.50 -16.99
CA GLU A 61 19.35 9.55 -16.25
C GLU A 61 19.61 9.59 -14.74
N GLN A 62 18.55 9.65 -13.95
CA GLN A 62 18.63 9.60 -12.49
C GLN A 62 17.69 8.55 -11.91
N LEU A 63 18.09 7.97 -10.78
CA LEU A 63 17.28 7.01 -10.03
C LEU A 63 16.69 7.67 -8.80
N VAL A 64 15.38 7.52 -8.63
CA VAL A 64 14.62 8.04 -7.49
C VAL A 64 14.13 6.86 -6.67
N PRO A 65 14.59 6.68 -5.42
CA PRO A 65 14.15 5.54 -4.60
C PRO A 65 12.66 5.61 -4.33
N ARG A 66 11.98 4.48 -4.54
CA ARG A 66 10.55 4.31 -4.30
C ARG A 66 10.28 3.40 -3.11
N ASP A 67 11.06 2.34 -2.95
CA ASP A 67 10.86 1.34 -1.91
C ASP A 67 12.17 0.61 -1.59
N VAL A 68 12.27 0.12 -0.35
CA VAL A 68 13.37 -0.70 0.12
C VAL A 68 12.79 -1.87 0.89
N VAL A 69 13.00 -3.08 0.38
CA VAL A 69 12.62 -4.32 1.06
C VAL A 69 13.89 -5.03 1.52
N ARG A 70 13.89 -5.52 2.75
CA ARG A 70 14.99 -6.32 3.30
C ARG A 70 14.53 -7.74 3.57
N ASP A 71 15.23 -8.70 2.98
CA ASP A 71 14.99 -10.11 3.20
C ASP A 71 15.64 -10.59 4.50
N ALA A 72 15.16 -11.72 5.02
CA ALA A 72 15.69 -12.33 6.24
C ALA A 72 17.17 -12.72 6.12
N ASP A 73 17.63 -13.01 4.90
CA ASP A 73 19.03 -13.38 4.61
C ASP A 73 19.97 -12.16 4.49
N GLY A 74 19.45 -10.95 4.69
CA GLY A 74 20.19 -9.69 4.64
C GLY A 74 20.27 -9.04 3.25
N THR A 75 19.65 -9.61 2.22
CA THR A 75 19.53 -8.99 0.89
C THR A 75 18.59 -7.78 0.97
N HIS A 76 18.97 -6.69 0.30
CA HIS A 76 18.13 -5.50 0.14
C HIS A 76 17.69 -5.40 -1.32
N HIS A 77 16.39 -5.23 -1.54
CA HIS A 77 15.81 -4.90 -2.83
C HIS A 77 15.46 -3.42 -2.84
N LEU A 78 16.25 -2.63 -3.56
CA LEU A 78 16.02 -1.21 -3.76
C LEU A 78 15.22 -1.03 -5.04
N ARG A 79 14.00 -0.49 -4.93
CA ARG A 79 13.17 -0.17 -6.10
C ARG A 79 13.33 1.30 -6.43
N PHE A 80 13.62 1.59 -7.70
CA PHE A 80 13.80 2.94 -8.20
C PHE A 80 12.85 3.23 -9.34
N ASP A 81 12.27 4.42 -9.32
CA ASP A 81 11.76 5.06 -10.54
C ASP A 81 12.94 5.73 -11.26
N ARG A 82 12.84 5.90 -12.59
CA ARG A 82 13.89 6.56 -13.40
C ARG A 82 13.39 7.89 -13.98
N THR A 83 14.27 8.88 -14.04
CA THR A 83 14.04 10.12 -14.78
C THR A 83 15.10 10.32 -15.87
N LEU A 84 14.78 11.07 -16.92
CA LEU A 84 15.72 11.55 -17.95
C LEU A 84 15.58 13.08 -18.06
N ASN A 85 16.64 13.81 -17.70
CA ASN A 85 16.66 15.27 -17.67
C ASN A 85 15.46 15.86 -16.89
N GLY A 86 15.07 15.20 -15.80
CA GLY A 86 13.93 15.57 -14.95
C GLY A 86 12.56 15.06 -15.41
N LEU A 87 12.44 14.48 -16.61
CA LEU A 87 11.19 13.84 -17.06
C LEU A 87 11.07 12.44 -16.48
N LYS A 88 9.90 12.08 -15.96
CA LYS A 88 9.60 10.71 -15.51
C LYS A 88 9.71 9.75 -16.70
N VAL A 89 10.32 8.58 -16.48
CA VAL A 89 10.42 7.51 -17.48
C VAL A 89 9.42 6.40 -17.14
N ILE A 90 8.36 6.31 -17.93
CA ILE A 90 7.37 5.22 -17.84
C ILE A 90 7.97 3.95 -18.44
N GLY A 91 7.97 2.87 -17.67
CA GLY A 91 8.69 1.63 -18.00
C GLY A 91 10.20 1.72 -17.73
N GLY A 92 10.67 2.77 -17.07
CA GLY A 92 12.08 2.95 -16.69
C GLY A 92 12.42 2.38 -15.31
N ASP A 93 11.47 1.77 -14.62
CA ASP A 93 11.62 1.30 -13.25
C ASP A 93 12.61 0.15 -13.17
N LEU A 94 13.36 0.09 -12.07
CA LEU A 94 14.30 -1.01 -11.83
C LEU A 94 14.38 -1.39 -10.35
N VAL A 95 14.70 -2.66 -10.13
CA VAL A 95 14.95 -3.25 -8.80
C VAL A 95 16.40 -3.68 -8.74
N VAL A 96 17.14 -3.16 -7.76
CA VAL A 96 18.53 -3.53 -7.49
C VAL A 96 18.57 -4.40 -6.24
N ALA A 97 19.00 -5.65 -6.40
CA ALA A 97 19.33 -6.50 -5.28
C ALA A 97 20.76 -6.20 -4.81
N GLN A 98 20.92 -5.97 -3.51
CA GLN A 98 22.21 -5.73 -2.87
C GLN A 98 22.42 -6.66 -1.68
N LYS A 99 23.64 -7.18 -1.54
CA LYS A 99 24.07 -7.93 -0.36
C LYS A 99 25.38 -7.37 0.16
N SER A 100 25.40 -6.98 1.43
CA SER A 100 26.56 -6.32 2.06
C SER A 100 27.06 -5.10 1.27
N GLY A 101 26.13 -4.29 0.73
CA GLY A 101 26.44 -3.07 -0.04
C GLY A 101 26.91 -3.32 -1.48
N ARG A 102 27.01 -4.56 -1.93
CA ARG A 102 27.35 -4.91 -3.31
C ARG A 102 26.10 -5.23 -4.12
N VAL A 103 25.98 -4.66 -5.32
CA VAL A 103 24.94 -5.05 -6.28
C VAL A 103 25.17 -6.49 -6.72
N THR A 104 24.15 -7.32 -6.52
CA THR A 104 24.17 -8.75 -6.88
C THR A 104 23.29 -9.05 -8.08
N ASP A 105 22.20 -8.32 -8.25
CA ASP A 105 21.28 -8.48 -9.37
C ASP A 105 20.54 -7.18 -9.68
N VAL A 106 20.08 -7.03 -10.92
CA VAL A 106 19.33 -5.86 -11.41
C VAL A 106 18.23 -6.34 -12.33
N THR A 107 16.99 -6.11 -11.95
CA THR A 107 15.82 -6.35 -12.80
C THR A 107 15.29 -5.01 -13.31
N LYS A 108 15.11 -4.86 -14.62
CA LYS A 108 14.54 -3.64 -15.23
C LYS A 108 13.16 -3.93 -15.82
N ALA A 109 12.28 -2.93 -15.79
CA ALA A 109 10.99 -2.99 -16.49
C ALA A 109 11.16 -2.96 -18.02
N SER A 110 12.20 -2.29 -18.52
CA SER A 110 12.55 -2.23 -19.94
C SER A 110 14.06 -2.16 -20.14
N GLU A 111 14.55 -2.85 -21.17
CA GLU A 111 15.96 -2.78 -21.61
C GLU A 111 16.20 -1.66 -22.64
N ALA A 112 15.20 -0.83 -22.92
CA ALA A 112 15.32 0.25 -23.89
C ALA A 112 16.37 1.30 -23.45
N SER A 113 17.32 1.58 -24.35
CA SER A 113 18.31 2.64 -24.17
C SER A 113 17.67 4.02 -24.35
N LEU A 114 17.92 4.93 -23.39
CA LEU A 114 17.49 6.33 -23.48
C LEU A 114 18.57 7.25 -24.08
N ALA A 115 19.73 6.70 -24.43
CA ALA A 115 20.87 7.48 -24.90
C ALA A 115 20.50 8.26 -26.17
N GLY A 116 20.74 9.58 -26.14
CA GLY A 116 20.48 10.47 -27.28
C GLY A 116 19.02 10.87 -27.48
N LEU A 117 18.08 10.42 -26.62
CA LEU A 117 16.70 10.89 -26.66
C LEU A 117 16.63 12.36 -26.26
N GLY A 118 16.13 13.21 -27.16
CA GLY A 118 15.87 14.61 -26.86
C GLY A 118 14.66 14.77 -25.93
N THR A 119 14.80 15.61 -24.90
CA THR A 119 13.75 15.87 -23.89
C THR A 119 13.12 17.25 -24.01
N ALA A 120 13.32 17.94 -25.15
CA ALA A 120 12.70 19.23 -25.40
C ALA A 120 11.17 19.07 -25.57
N ALA A 121 10.41 19.94 -24.90
CA ALA A 121 8.96 19.93 -25.04
C ALA A 121 8.56 20.19 -26.51
N PRO A 122 7.64 19.40 -27.09
CA PRO A 122 7.12 19.65 -28.42
C PRO A 122 6.37 20.99 -28.49
N ALA A 123 6.30 21.57 -29.70
CA ALA A 123 5.58 22.83 -29.92
C ALA A 123 4.06 22.71 -29.66
N THR A 124 3.51 21.49 -29.82
CA THR A 124 2.10 21.21 -29.52
C THR A 124 1.92 21.13 -28.00
N ALA A 125 1.34 22.18 -27.42
CA ALA A 125 0.97 22.20 -26.02
C ALA A 125 -0.14 21.17 -25.73
N SER A 126 -0.03 20.47 -24.62
CA SER A 126 -1.04 19.57 -24.06
C SER A 126 -1.27 19.93 -22.60
N ASN A 127 -2.46 19.61 -22.06
CA ASN A 127 -2.75 19.73 -20.64
C ASN A 127 -2.18 18.57 -19.81
N GLY A 128 -1.45 17.64 -20.44
CA GLY A 128 -0.80 16.51 -19.78
C GLY A 128 0.59 16.82 -19.23
N THR A 129 1.13 15.90 -18.44
CA THR A 129 2.52 15.93 -17.98
C THR A 129 3.42 15.31 -19.05
N LEU A 130 4.52 15.99 -19.42
CA LEU A 130 5.49 15.43 -20.38
C LEU A 130 6.31 14.34 -19.70
N VAL A 131 6.38 13.16 -20.32
CA VAL A 131 7.11 12.00 -19.83
C VAL A 131 7.93 11.36 -20.95
N VAL A 132 8.90 10.53 -20.59
CA VAL A 132 9.53 9.57 -21.50
C VAL A 132 8.75 8.27 -21.39
N PHE A 133 8.25 7.74 -22.51
CA PHE A 133 7.59 6.44 -22.56
C PHE A 133 8.54 5.40 -23.16
N ALA A 134 8.86 4.35 -22.41
CA ALA A 134 9.90 3.37 -22.76
C ALA A 134 9.50 1.91 -22.48
N LEU A 135 8.21 1.58 -22.53
CA LEU A 135 7.69 0.25 -22.19
C LEU A 135 8.03 -0.83 -23.24
N ASP A 136 7.39 -0.78 -24.41
CA ASP A 136 7.37 -1.87 -25.39
C ASP A 136 7.80 -1.44 -26.81
N HIS A 137 8.26 -0.21 -26.96
CA HIS A 137 8.74 0.36 -28.21
C HIS A 137 9.98 1.24 -27.98
N ALA A 138 10.57 1.72 -29.09
CA ALA A 138 11.65 2.69 -29.03
C ALA A 138 11.23 3.90 -28.18
N PRO A 139 12.04 4.37 -27.21
CA PRO A 139 11.62 5.42 -26.31
C PRO A 139 11.17 6.70 -27.03
N VAL A 140 10.02 7.23 -26.64
CA VAL A 140 9.45 8.47 -27.18
C VAL A 140 9.08 9.44 -26.07
N LEU A 141 8.91 10.72 -26.41
CA LEU A 141 8.21 11.65 -25.53
C LEU A 141 6.71 11.42 -25.65
N ALA A 142 6.02 11.42 -24.52
CA ALA A 142 4.58 11.26 -24.44
C ALA A 142 3.98 12.28 -23.46
N TRP A 143 2.70 12.61 -23.69
CA TRP A 143 1.88 13.32 -22.72
C TRP A 143 1.08 12.30 -21.90
N GLU A 144 1.25 12.34 -20.57
CA GLU A 144 0.40 11.63 -19.62
C GLU A 144 -0.76 12.53 -19.20
N THR A 145 -1.98 12.07 -19.45
CA THR A 145 -3.20 12.69 -18.92
C THR A 145 -3.89 11.72 -17.98
N VAL A 146 -4.24 12.19 -16.78
CA VAL A 146 -4.96 11.39 -15.77
C VAL A 146 -6.38 11.90 -15.62
N THR A 147 -7.36 11.03 -15.86
CA THR A 147 -8.78 11.35 -15.69
C THR A 147 -9.37 10.57 -14.53
N HIS A 148 -10.01 11.27 -13.59
CA HIS A 148 -10.68 10.64 -12.46
C HIS A 148 -12.18 10.50 -12.75
N SER A 149 -12.74 9.32 -12.55
CA SER A 149 -14.18 9.06 -12.70
C SER A 149 -14.65 7.98 -11.73
N VAL A 150 -15.95 7.67 -11.77
CA VAL A 150 -16.57 6.57 -11.05
C VAL A 150 -17.32 5.73 -12.07
N LYS A 151 -17.01 4.43 -12.13
CA LYS A 151 -17.68 3.46 -13.00
C LYS A 151 -19.10 3.19 -12.50
N ASP A 152 -19.95 2.60 -13.35
CA ASP A 152 -21.35 2.31 -13.01
C ASP A 152 -21.50 1.45 -11.74
N ASP A 153 -20.53 0.55 -11.50
CA ASP A 153 -20.43 -0.31 -10.31
C ASP A 153 -19.88 0.40 -9.05
N GLN A 154 -19.78 1.73 -9.09
CA GLN A 154 -19.22 2.59 -8.05
C GLN A 154 -17.72 2.40 -7.79
N THR A 155 -16.99 1.71 -8.67
CA THR A 155 -15.53 1.62 -8.60
C THR A 155 -14.90 2.93 -9.09
N PRO A 156 -14.05 3.61 -8.30
CA PRO A 156 -13.27 4.74 -8.80
C PRO A 156 -12.42 4.33 -10.00
N SER A 157 -12.10 5.29 -10.85
CA SER A 157 -11.18 5.11 -11.96
C SER A 157 -10.17 6.24 -11.92
N GLU A 158 -8.90 5.90 -12.09
CA GLU A 158 -7.79 6.81 -12.28
C GLU A 158 -7.17 6.45 -13.63
N LEU A 159 -7.78 6.93 -14.71
CA LEU A 159 -7.44 6.52 -16.07
C LEU A 159 -6.23 7.32 -16.56
N HIS A 160 -5.07 6.65 -16.63
CA HIS A 160 -3.87 7.18 -17.25
C HIS A 160 -3.93 6.93 -18.76
N THR A 161 -3.76 7.98 -19.56
CA THR A 161 -3.62 7.89 -21.01
C THR A 161 -2.31 8.53 -21.42
N PHE A 162 -1.48 7.76 -22.11
CA PHE A 162 -0.19 8.19 -22.67
C PHE A 162 -0.36 8.39 -24.17
N THR A 163 -0.06 9.59 -24.64
CA THR A 163 -0.18 9.96 -26.05
C THR A 163 1.16 10.40 -26.57
N ASP A 164 1.63 9.84 -27.69
CA ASP A 164 2.88 10.23 -28.34
C ASP A 164 2.87 11.74 -28.61
N ALA A 165 3.89 12.42 -28.09
CA ALA A 165 3.89 13.87 -28.02
C ALA A 165 4.18 14.55 -29.39
N ARG A 166 4.57 13.77 -30.41
CA ARG A 166 4.81 14.24 -31.78
C ARG A 166 3.61 13.98 -32.69
N THR A 167 3.03 12.79 -32.59
CA THR A 167 2.02 12.30 -33.52
C THR A 167 0.59 12.41 -33.00
N GLY A 168 0.41 12.49 -31.68
CA GLY A 168 -0.91 12.49 -31.05
C GLY A 168 -1.55 11.09 -30.96
N HIS A 169 -0.84 10.02 -31.32
CA HIS A 169 -1.36 8.66 -31.18
C HIS A 169 -1.32 8.18 -29.72
N THR A 170 -2.41 7.57 -29.25
CA THR A 170 -2.44 6.92 -27.94
C THR A 170 -1.51 5.71 -27.94
N LEU A 171 -0.55 5.69 -27.00
CA LEU A 171 0.42 4.64 -26.79
C LEU A 171 -0.10 3.59 -25.81
N LEU A 172 -0.70 4.04 -24.71
CA LEU A 172 -1.22 3.18 -23.66
C LEU A 172 -2.33 3.89 -22.90
N THR A 173 -3.34 3.14 -22.51
CA THR A 173 -4.32 3.56 -21.52
C THR A 173 -4.45 2.47 -20.47
N TYR A 174 -4.37 2.84 -19.20
CA TYR A 174 -4.63 1.91 -18.10
C TYR A 174 -5.31 2.63 -16.92
N ASP A 175 -6.06 1.87 -16.13
CA ASP A 175 -6.66 2.35 -14.89
C ASP A 175 -5.72 2.06 -13.73
N GLY A 176 -5.32 3.09 -12.99
CA GLY A 176 -4.46 2.98 -11.81
C GLY A 176 -5.17 2.40 -10.58
N VAL A 177 -6.45 2.05 -10.70
CA VAL A 177 -7.24 1.44 -9.64
C VAL A 177 -7.13 -0.09 -9.68
N HIS A 178 -6.53 -0.68 -8.64
CA HIS A 178 -6.29 -2.13 -8.53
C HIS A 178 -6.71 -2.69 -7.16
N HIS A 179 -7.04 -3.99 -7.11
CA HIS A 179 -7.18 -4.71 -5.84
C HIS A 179 -5.81 -4.88 -5.18
N ALA A 180 -5.74 -4.65 -3.87
CA ALA A 180 -4.56 -4.85 -3.06
C ALA A 180 -4.91 -5.61 -1.77
N GLU A 181 -3.92 -6.26 -1.17
CA GLU A 181 -4.03 -6.87 0.16
C GLU A 181 -3.21 -6.06 1.15
N GLY A 182 -3.89 -5.55 2.19
CA GLY A 182 -3.31 -4.79 3.29
C GLY A 182 -3.35 -5.54 4.61
N THR A 183 -2.68 -4.98 5.61
CA THR A 183 -2.71 -5.51 6.98
C THR A 183 -3.30 -4.48 7.94
N GLY A 184 -4.20 -4.90 8.82
CA GLY A 184 -4.80 -4.04 9.83
C GLY A 184 -4.49 -4.53 11.25
N GLN A 185 -4.25 -3.62 12.18
CA GLN A 185 -4.17 -3.89 13.61
C GLN A 185 -5.53 -3.63 14.26
N SER A 186 -6.27 -4.72 14.52
CA SER A 186 -7.60 -4.70 15.16
C SER A 186 -7.49 -4.57 16.68
N THR A 187 -8.47 -3.89 17.30
CA THR A 187 -8.57 -3.86 18.77
C THR A 187 -8.91 -5.23 19.35
N TYR A 188 -9.61 -6.07 18.57
CA TYR A 188 -10.24 -7.30 19.06
C TYR A 188 -9.58 -8.58 18.55
N THR A 189 -9.00 -8.53 17.35
CA THR A 189 -8.56 -9.73 16.61
C THR A 189 -7.06 -9.73 16.35
N GLY A 190 -6.32 -8.73 16.82
CA GLY A 190 -4.90 -8.56 16.52
C GLY A 190 -4.67 -8.21 15.04
N THR A 191 -3.61 -8.72 14.44
CA THR A 191 -3.31 -8.48 13.02
C THR A 191 -4.28 -9.24 12.12
N VAL A 192 -4.96 -8.52 11.21
CA VAL A 192 -5.88 -9.08 10.23
C VAL A 192 -5.48 -8.71 8.80
N ALA A 193 -5.75 -9.59 7.84
CA ALA A 193 -5.64 -9.27 6.42
C ALA A 193 -6.88 -8.50 5.96
N LEU A 194 -6.67 -7.51 5.09
CA LEU A 194 -7.71 -6.65 4.55
C LEU A 194 -7.60 -6.63 3.02
N ASN A 195 -8.75 -6.72 2.34
CA ASN A 195 -8.81 -6.37 0.93
C ASN A 195 -9.00 -4.85 0.82
N THR A 196 -8.12 -4.22 0.07
CA THR A 196 -8.14 -2.78 -0.19
C THR A 196 -8.14 -2.51 -1.68
N THR A 197 -8.39 -1.27 -2.05
CA THR A 197 -8.29 -0.80 -3.42
C THR A 197 -7.16 0.21 -3.48
N GLN A 198 -6.11 -0.07 -4.25
CA GLN A 198 -5.07 0.89 -4.55
C GLN A 198 -5.58 1.84 -5.64
N SER A 199 -5.42 3.14 -5.45
CA SER A 199 -5.62 4.20 -6.46
C SER A 199 -4.38 5.08 -6.46
N GLY A 200 -3.63 5.02 -7.56
CA GLY A 200 -2.35 5.69 -7.68
C GLY A 200 -1.35 5.20 -6.61
N SER A 201 -0.82 6.12 -5.81
CA SER A 201 0.11 5.80 -4.71
C SER A 201 -0.57 5.59 -3.35
N THR A 202 -1.90 5.60 -3.31
CA THR A 202 -2.66 5.48 -2.06
C THR A 202 -3.51 4.23 -2.04
N PHE A 203 -3.78 3.71 -0.85
CA PHE A 203 -4.67 2.59 -0.61
C PHE A 203 -5.96 3.10 0.01
N GLN A 204 -7.08 2.57 -0.42
CA GLN A 204 -8.40 2.88 0.10
C GLN A 204 -8.92 1.67 0.87
N LEU A 205 -9.52 1.89 2.05
CA LEU A 205 -10.17 0.84 2.82
C LEU A 205 -11.53 0.45 2.19
N LYS A 206 -11.41 -0.12 1.00
CA LYS A 206 -12.47 -0.51 0.07
C LYS A 206 -12.17 -1.90 -0.47
N ASP A 207 -13.06 -2.85 -0.21
CA ASP A 207 -12.93 -4.26 -0.53
C ASP A 207 -13.68 -4.60 -1.83
N PRO A 208 -12.98 -4.73 -2.97
CA PRO A 208 -13.61 -5.07 -4.24
C PRO A 208 -14.07 -6.53 -4.29
N ALA A 209 -13.50 -7.43 -3.47
CA ALA A 209 -13.85 -8.85 -3.47
C ALA A 209 -15.25 -9.11 -2.88
N ARG A 210 -15.80 -8.14 -2.14
CA ARG A 210 -17.08 -8.26 -1.44
C ARG A 210 -18.05 -7.14 -1.79
N GLY A 211 -18.19 -6.88 -3.09
CA GLY A 211 -19.17 -5.94 -3.61
C GLY A 211 -18.80 -4.48 -3.38
N ASN A 212 -17.51 -4.15 -3.36
CA ASN A 212 -17.02 -2.79 -3.12
C ASN A 212 -17.39 -2.22 -1.74
N GLN A 213 -17.44 -3.07 -0.69
CA GLN A 213 -17.61 -2.63 0.70
C GLN A 213 -16.56 -1.59 1.07
N ALA A 214 -16.96 -0.54 1.78
CA ALA A 214 -16.07 0.59 2.07
C ALA A 214 -16.24 1.09 3.50
N VAL A 215 -15.21 1.74 4.04
CA VAL A 215 -15.26 2.36 5.37
C VAL A 215 -14.89 3.83 5.33
N ASN A 216 -15.82 4.68 5.76
CA ASN A 216 -15.59 6.11 5.88
C ASN A 216 -15.26 6.51 7.33
N ASN A 217 -14.35 7.47 7.44
CA ASN A 217 -14.11 8.24 8.64
C ASN A 217 -15.04 9.46 8.65
N LEU A 218 -15.92 9.56 9.64
CA LEU A 218 -16.76 10.74 9.83
C LEU A 218 -16.07 11.88 10.57
N ASN A 219 -14.90 11.63 11.15
CA ASN A 219 -14.09 12.60 11.89
C ASN A 219 -14.91 13.38 12.93
N ASN A 220 -15.70 12.65 13.71
CA ASN A 220 -16.63 13.14 14.74
C ASN A 220 -17.86 13.90 14.22
N GLY A 221 -18.14 13.81 12.92
CA GLY A 221 -19.35 14.35 12.27
C GLY A 221 -20.47 13.31 12.09
N THR A 222 -21.54 13.69 11.38
CA THR A 222 -22.75 12.86 11.22
C THR A 222 -23.19 12.62 9.77
N GLY A 223 -22.39 13.05 8.79
CA GLY A 223 -22.71 12.97 7.35
C GLY A 223 -22.23 11.69 6.65
N THR A 224 -21.65 11.86 5.45
CA THR A 224 -21.05 10.76 4.69
C THR A 224 -19.62 10.45 5.13
N GLY A 225 -18.86 11.48 5.51
CA GLY A 225 -17.44 11.35 5.85
C GLY A 225 -16.58 11.14 4.61
N THR A 226 -15.32 10.79 4.85
CA THR A 226 -14.34 10.53 3.80
C THR A 226 -13.90 9.07 3.87
N LEU A 227 -13.71 8.43 2.71
CA LEU A 227 -13.13 7.09 2.65
C LEU A 227 -11.77 7.07 3.34
N PHE A 228 -11.52 6.04 4.14
CA PHE A 228 -10.19 5.84 4.71
C PHE A 228 -9.18 5.61 3.59
N THR A 229 -8.11 6.38 3.63
CA THR A 229 -6.94 6.21 2.77
C THR A 229 -5.68 6.04 3.61
N ASP A 230 -4.70 5.33 3.04
CA ASP A 230 -3.42 5.06 3.66
C ASP A 230 -2.31 5.01 2.60
N ALA A 231 -1.07 5.29 2.99
CA ALA A 231 0.07 5.38 2.07
C ALA A 231 0.81 4.05 1.87
N ASP A 232 0.80 3.15 2.86
CA ASP A 232 1.62 1.94 2.87
C ASP A 232 0.80 0.63 3.04
N ASN A 233 -0.52 0.76 3.09
CA ASN A 233 -1.50 -0.30 3.26
C ASN A 233 -1.41 -1.02 4.62
N LYS A 234 -0.86 -0.35 5.65
CA LYS A 234 -0.79 -0.83 7.04
C LYS A 234 -1.66 0.04 7.94
N TRP A 235 -2.77 -0.53 8.36
CA TRP A 235 -3.87 0.22 8.97
C TRP A 235 -3.90 0.06 10.48
N GLY A 236 -3.94 1.17 11.20
CA GLY A 236 -4.16 1.19 12.65
C GLY A 236 -2.97 0.68 13.47
N ASN A 237 -3.14 0.75 14.79
CA ASN A 237 -2.14 0.31 15.76
C ASN A 237 -2.70 -0.63 16.84
N GLY A 238 -3.93 -1.12 16.68
CA GLY A 238 -4.61 -2.00 17.64
C GLY A 238 -5.12 -1.29 18.90
N THR A 239 -5.06 0.05 18.92
CA THR A 239 -5.57 0.88 20.01
C THR A 239 -6.41 2.03 19.48
N TYR A 240 -7.19 2.68 20.35
CA TYR A 240 -8.06 3.80 19.98
C TYR A 240 -7.33 5.13 19.73
N THR A 241 -6.01 5.18 19.87
CA THR A 241 -5.24 6.41 19.57
C THR A 241 -5.07 6.63 18.06
N ASP A 242 -5.17 5.55 17.27
CA ASP A 242 -5.21 5.61 15.82
C ASP A 242 -6.64 5.40 15.32
N LYS A 243 -7.14 6.37 14.55
CA LYS A 243 -8.49 6.32 13.96
C LYS A 243 -8.65 5.17 12.98
N ALA A 244 -7.59 4.74 12.32
CA ALA A 244 -7.63 3.63 11.38
C ALA A 244 -7.97 2.31 12.08
N THR A 245 -7.64 2.13 13.37
CA THR A 245 -7.99 0.92 14.14
C THR A 245 -9.49 0.62 14.13
N ALA A 246 -10.34 1.64 14.34
CA ALA A 246 -11.80 1.47 14.24
C ALA A 246 -12.25 1.16 12.80
N GLY A 247 -11.55 1.71 11.81
CA GLY A 247 -11.77 1.39 10.40
C GLY A 247 -11.46 -0.08 10.09
N VAL A 248 -10.34 -0.60 10.59
CA VAL A 248 -9.94 -2.01 10.49
C VAL A 248 -11.01 -2.93 11.07
N ASP A 249 -11.48 -2.63 12.28
CA ASP A 249 -12.50 -3.43 12.95
C ASP A 249 -13.80 -3.48 12.14
N ALA A 250 -14.24 -2.33 11.61
CA ALA A 250 -15.43 -2.25 10.76
C ALA A 250 -15.26 -2.98 9.42
N ALA A 251 -14.13 -2.80 8.73
CA ALA A 251 -13.84 -3.46 7.46
C ALA A 251 -13.80 -4.99 7.62
N PHE A 252 -13.07 -5.47 8.63
CA PHE A 252 -12.92 -6.89 8.88
C PHE A 252 -14.25 -7.53 9.32
N GLY A 253 -15.00 -6.88 10.21
CA GLY A 253 -16.32 -7.36 10.63
C GLY A 253 -17.32 -7.45 9.48
N ALA A 254 -17.35 -6.45 8.61
CA ALA A 254 -18.21 -6.42 7.43
C ALA A 254 -17.84 -7.54 6.43
N ALA A 255 -16.54 -7.74 6.20
CA ALA A 255 -16.02 -8.83 5.36
C ALA A 255 -16.42 -10.22 5.88
N LYS A 256 -16.23 -10.49 7.18
CA LYS A 256 -16.64 -11.77 7.78
C LYS A 256 -18.14 -11.99 7.74
N THR A 257 -18.92 -10.92 7.93
CA THR A 257 -20.38 -10.98 7.84
C THR A 257 -20.83 -11.34 6.42
N TRP A 258 -20.24 -10.70 5.40
CA TRP A 258 -20.50 -11.03 4.01
C TRP A 258 -20.18 -12.49 3.69
N ASP A 259 -18.98 -12.96 4.07
CA ASP A 259 -18.55 -14.33 3.79
C ASP A 259 -19.48 -15.36 4.45
N TYR A 260 -19.91 -15.10 5.69
CA TYR A 260 -20.89 -15.92 6.38
C TYR A 260 -22.20 -16.01 5.60
N TYR A 261 -22.79 -14.87 5.22
CA TYR A 261 -24.08 -14.87 4.52
C TYR A 261 -24.01 -15.46 3.12
N LYS A 262 -22.92 -15.21 2.40
CA LYS A 262 -22.71 -15.80 1.07
C LYS A 262 -22.55 -17.31 1.16
N THR A 263 -21.74 -17.79 2.10
CA THR A 263 -21.42 -19.22 2.21
C THR A 263 -22.57 -20.03 2.82
N VAL A 264 -23.18 -19.54 3.89
CA VAL A 264 -24.18 -20.29 4.65
C VAL A 264 -25.58 -20.13 4.06
N HIS A 265 -25.90 -18.96 3.52
CA HIS A 265 -27.26 -18.61 3.08
C HIS A 265 -27.35 -18.34 1.58
N GLY A 266 -26.25 -18.46 0.82
CA GLY A 266 -26.23 -18.17 -0.61
C GLY A 266 -26.50 -16.68 -0.94
N ARG A 267 -26.39 -15.79 0.04
CA ARG A 267 -26.81 -14.38 -0.09
C ARG A 267 -25.62 -13.47 -0.37
N SER A 268 -25.63 -12.79 -1.52
CA SER A 268 -24.55 -11.88 -1.95
C SER A 268 -24.88 -10.43 -1.61
N GLY A 269 -24.36 -9.95 -0.49
CA GLY A 269 -24.64 -8.60 0.02
C GLY A 269 -25.98 -8.48 0.72
N ILE A 270 -26.26 -7.29 1.24
CA ILE A 270 -27.35 -7.10 2.20
C ILE A 270 -28.71 -7.27 1.50
N LYS A 271 -28.84 -6.70 0.29
CA LYS A 271 -30.02 -6.84 -0.57
C LYS A 271 -29.97 -8.03 -1.52
N ASN A 272 -28.99 -8.94 -1.36
CA ASN A 272 -28.72 -10.03 -2.30
C ASN A 272 -28.46 -9.58 -3.75
N ASN A 273 -27.96 -8.36 -3.95
CA ASN A 273 -27.71 -7.74 -5.26
C ASN A 273 -26.21 -7.67 -5.61
N GLY A 274 -25.34 -8.27 -4.80
CA GLY A 274 -23.89 -8.20 -4.98
C GLY A 274 -23.26 -6.86 -4.55
N GLN A 275 -24.02 -5.92 -3.99
CA GLN A 275 -23.48 -4.66 -3.49
C GLN A 275 -23.10 -4.72 -2.00
N GLY A 276 -21.95 -4.14 -1.71
CA GLY A 276 -21.34 -4.02 -0.41
C GLY A 276 -21.94 -2.90 0.43
N ALA A 277 -21.81 -3.01 1.75
CA ALA A 277 -22.14 -1.95 2.68
C ALA A 277 -21.03 -0.88 2.79
N LEU A 278 -21.45 0.34 3.03
CA LEU A 278 -20.65 1.45 3.52
C LEU A 278 -20.70 1.50 5.05
N SER A 279 -19.61 1.16 5.70
CA SER A 279 -19.44 1.38 7.14
C SER A 279 -18.99 2.82 7.42
N LYS A 280 -19.48 3.43 8.48
CA LYS A 280 -19.07 4.78 8.90
C LYS A 280 -18.66 4.74 10.37
N VAL A 281 -17.40 5.07 10.64
CA VAL A 281 -16.85 5.12 12.01
C VAL A 281 -16.53 6.56 12.40
N HIS A 282 -16.28 6.77 13.69
CA HIS A 282 -16.09 8.11 14.29
C HIS A 282 -17.33 9.00 14.11
N TYR A 283 -18.52 8.42 14.25
CA TYR A 283 -19.79 9.13 14.17
C TYR A 283 -20.04 9.97 15.44
N GLY A 284 -20.35 11.25 15.24
CA GLY A 284 -20.65 12.19 16.33
C GLY A 284 -19.50 12.37 17.32
N ASN A 285 -19.80 12.89 18.50
CA ASN A 285 -18.80 13.13 19.55
C ASN A 285 -19.18 12.38 20.83
N ASN A 286 -18.30 11.52 21.33
CA ASN A 286 -18.57 10.61 22.47
C ASN A 286 -19.89 9.86 22.32
N TYR A 287 -20.19 9.43 21.10
CA TYR A 287 -21.44 8.75 20.78
C TYR A 287 -21.36 7.27 21.20
N SER A 288 -22.11 6.91 22.24
CA SER A 288 -22.09 5.55 22.82
C SER A 288 -23.19 4.66 22.24
N ASN A 289 -23.24 4.53 20.90
CA ASN A 289 -24.16 3.61 20.22
C ASN A 289 -23.62 3.24 18.83
N ALA A 290 -24.19 2.20 18.23
CA ALA A 290 -24.03 1.85 16.83
C ALA A 290 -25.42 1.58 16.22
N PHE A 291 -25.62 1.93 14.96
CA PHE A 291 -26.91 1.76 14.31
C PHE A 291 -26.77 1.45 12.82
N TRP A 292 -27.88 1.01 12.26
CA TRP A 292 -28.06 0.68 10.86
C TRP A 292 -28.89 1.76 10.15
N SER A 293 -28.55 2.07 8.91
CA SER A 293 -29.27 3.05 8.08
C SER A 293 -29.26 2.64 6.61
N ASP A 294 -30.45 2.58 5.99
CA ASP A 294 -30.68 2.19 4.58
C ASP A 294 -29.86 2.96 3.55
N SER A 295 -29.44 4.17 3.89
CA SER A 295 -28.52 4.97 3.07
C SER A 295 -27.10 4.42 2.94
N CYS A 296 -26.73 3.39 3.71
CA CYS A 296 -25.39 2.83 3.73
C CYS A 296 -25.21 1.54 2.88
N PHE A 297 -26.21 1.09 2.12
CA PHE A 297 -26.12 -0.12 1.27
C PHE A 297 -27.19 -0.07 0.16
N ALA A 298 -27.10 0.97 -0.68
CA ALA A 298 -28.04 1.24 -1.77
C ALA A 298 -28.20 0.04 -2.74
#